data_AF-A0AAW2KWG2-F1
#
_entry.id   AF-A0AAW2KWG2-F1
#
_cell.length_a   1.000
_cell.length_b   1.000
_cell.length_c   1.000
_cell.angle_alpha   90.00
_cell.angle_beta   90.00
_cell.angle_gamma   90.00
#
_symmetry.space_group_name_H-M   'P 1'
#
loop_
_entity.id
_entity.type
_entity.pdbx_description
1 polymer ?
#
loop_
_entity_poly.entity_id
_entity_poly.type
_entity_poly.pdbx_seq_one_letter_code
_entity_poly.pdbx_strand_id
1 'polypeptide(L)'
;MVVCTIEESGEHIVAGAGELHLEICLKDLQDDFMGGAEIIKSDPVVSFRETVLERSSRTVMSKSPNKHNRLYMKRDHWKRVLLSPLMKDVLVQGMILRFARRS
;
A
#
# COMPACT_ATOMS: atom_id res chain seq x y z
N MET A 1 9.96 -8.73 -6.04
CA MET A 1 9.69 -7.34 -6.46
C MET A 1 9.42 -6.57 -5.19
N VAL A 2 10.19 -5.52 -4.94
CA VAL A 2 10.06 -4.67 -3.75
C VAL A 2 9.56 -3.31 -4.21
N VAL A 3 8.53 -2.78 -3.54
CA VAL A 3 7.98 -1.45 -3.81
C VAL A 3 8.35 -0.55 -2.65
N CYS A 4 8.99 0.57 -2.95
CA CYS A 4 9.35 1.57 -1.95
C CYS A 4 8.52 2.83 -2.17
N THR A 5 7.81 3.28 -1.14
CA THR A 5 7.05 4.54 -1.16
C THR A 5 7.52 5.42 -0.01
N ILE A 6 7.60 6.72 -0.27
CA ILE A 6 8.03 7.72 0.71
C ILE A 6 6.80 8.51 1.11
N GLU A 7 6.52 8.58 2.41
CA GLU A 7 5.47 9.43 2.94
C GLU A 7 5.97 10.86 3.19
N GLU A 8 5.05 11.83 3.18
CA GLU A 8 5.34 13.24 3.49
C GLU A 8 5.87 13.43 4.94
N SER A 9 5.64 12.45 5.81
CA SER A 9 6.18 12.36 7.18
C SER A 9 7.70 12.12 7.22
N GLY A 10 8.32 11.74 6.09
CA GLY A 10 9.72 11.33 6.00
C GLY A 10 9.95 9.84 6.32
N GLU A 11 8.88 9.06 6.48
CA GLU A 11 8.96 7.62 6.67
C GLU A 11 9.06 6.88 5.32
N HIS A 12 9.86 5.81 5.30
CA HIS A 12 10.05 4.98 4.12
C HIS A 12 9.32 3.67 4.29
N ILE A 13 8.34 3.41 3.43
CA ILE A 13 7.56 2.18 3.43
C ILE A 13 8.17 1.24 2.40
N VAL A 14 8.64 0.07 2.86
CA VAL A 14 9.18 -0.98 2.01
C VAL A 14 8.20 -2.14 1.98
N ALA A 15 7.73 -2.49 0.78
CA ALA A 15 6.68 -3.46 0.57
C ALA A 15 7.18 -4.64 -0.28
N GLY A 16 7.00 -5.86 0.21
CA GLY A 16 7.54 -7.09 -0.39
C GLY A 16 6.51 -8.23 -0.43
N ALA A 17 6.82 -9.26 -1.21
CA ALA A 17 5.94 -10.41 -1.44
C ALA A 17 5.84 -11.37 -0.23
N GLY A 18 6.68 -11.18 0.80
CA GLY A 18 6.65 -11.96 2.02
C GLY A 18 7.71 -11.51 3.04
N GLU A 19 7.55 -11.96 4.27
CA GLU A 19 8.41 -11.61 5.41
C GLU A 19 9.90 -11.92 5.16
N LEU A 20 10.20 -13.14 4.70
CA LEU A 20 11.58 -13.57 4.45
C LEU A 20 12.25 -12.76 3.33
N HIS A 21 11.46 -12.29 2.34
CA HIS A 21 11.95 -11.41 1.29
C HIS A 21 12.32 -10.03 1.83
N LEU A 22 11.51 -9.48 2.74
CA LEU A 22 11.78 -8.21 3.39
C LEU A 22 13.02 -8.30 4.29
N GLU A 23 13.18 -9.39 5.06
CA GLU A 23 14.34 -9.55 5.94
C GLU A 23 15.67 -9.57 5.18
N ILE A 24 15.75 -10.32 4.08
CA ILE A 24 16.96 -10.37 3.25
C ILE A 24 17.24 -8.99 2.64
N CYS A 25 16.22 -8.36 2.05
CA CYS A 25 16.40 -7.04 1.44
C CYS A 25 16.82 -5.96 2.44
N LEU A 26 16.35 -6.02 3.69
CA LEU A 26 16.76 -5.09 4.73
C LEU A 26 18.19 -5.32 5.20
N LYS A 27 18.63 -6.60 5.25
CA LYS A 27 20.01 -6.94 5.60
C LYS A 27 20.99 -6.45 4.53
N ASP A 28 20.69 -6.71 3.26
CA ASP A 28 21.51 -6.23 2.14
C ASP A 28 21.57 -4.69 2.12
N LEU A 29 20.45 -4.02 2.41
CA LEU A 29 20.42 -2.55 2.50
C LEU A 29 21.34 -2.01 3.60
N GLN A 30 21.35 -2.64 4.77
CA GLN A 30 22.16 -2.22 5.90
C GLN A 30 23.66 -2.50 5.69
N ASP A 31 23.99 -3.71 5.23
CA ASP A 31 25.36 -4.21 5.14
C ASP A 31 26.08 -3.70 3.89
N ASP A 32 25.43 -3.73 2.71
CA ASP A 32 26.09 -3.45 1.43
C ASP A 32 25.94 -2.00 0.95
N PHE A 33 24.81 -1.34 1.25
CA PHE A 33 24.51 -0.01 0.71
C PHE A 33 24.68 1.13 1.70
N MET A 34 24.39 0.89 2.98
CA MET A 34 24.43 1.93 4.02
C MET A 34 25.69 1.89 4.90
N GLY A 35 26.60 0.94 4.65
CA GLY A 35 27.88 0.85 5.37
C GLY A 35 27.72 0.67 6.88
N GLY A 36 26.67 -0.03 7.32
CA GLY A 36 26.38 -0.28 8.74
C GLY A 36 25.60 0.81 9.46
N ALA A 37 24.90 1.70 8.75
CA ALA A 37 24.00 2.66 9.39
C ALA A 37 22.85 1.95 10.13
N GLU A 38 22.52 2.41 11.34
CA GLU A 38 21.41 1.83 12.11
C GLU A 38 20.06 2.22 11.49
N ILE A 39 19.32 1.22 10.99
CA ILE A 39 17.97 1.37 10.47
C ILE A 39 16.99 0.99 11.57
N ILE A 40 16.10 1.92 11.96
CA ILE A 40 15.05 1.64 12.92
C ILE A 40 13.86 1.07 12.14
N LYS A 41 13.67 -0.25 12.23
CA LYS A 41 12.53 -0.96 11.63
C LYS A 41 11.37 -1.06 12.63
N SER A 42 10.16 -0.89 12.13
CA SER A 42 8.92 -1.17 12.86
C SER A 42 8.37 -2.55 12.50
N ASP A 43 7.35 -2.99 13.24
CA ASP A 43 6.68 -4.26 12.98
C ASP A 43 6.06 -4.30 11.57
N PRO A 44 6.10 -5.46 10.89
CA PRO A 44 5.51 -5.58 9.56
C PRO A 44 4.00 -5.39 9.62
N VAL A 45 3.49 -4.51 8.75
CA VAL A 45 2.08 -4.19 8.59
C VAL A 45 1.58 -4.70 7.26
N VAL A 46 0.37 -5.25 7.24
CA VAL A 46 -0.30 -5.66 5.99
C VAL A 46 -1.12 -4.49 5.46
N SER A 47 -0.96 -4.21 4.16
CA SER A 47 -1.79 -3.19 3.50
C SER A 47 -3.24 -3.67 3.41
N PHE A 48 -4.14 -2.98 4.12
CA PHE A 48 -5.57 -3.24 4.00
C PHE A 48 -6.10 -2.70 2.68
N ARG A 49 -7.03 -3.44 2.06
CA ARG A 49 -7.77 -2.98 0.90
C ARG A 49 -9.25 -2.98 1.20
N GLU A 50 -9.93 -1.92 0.78
CA GLU A 50 -11.36 -1.78 0.99
C GLU A 50 -12.15 -2.42 -0.14
N THR A 51 -13.19 -3.16 0.21
CA THR A 51 -14.16 -3.70 -0.75
C THR A 51 -15.58 -3.37 -0.30
N VAL A 52 -16.54 -3.54 -1.19
CA VAL A 52 -17.97 -3.40 -0.84
C VAL A 52 -18.67 -4.72 -1.00
N LEU A 53 -19.44 -5.04 0.03
CA LEU A 53 -20.18 -6.28 0.17
C LEU A 53 -21.59 -6.17 -0.41
N GLU A 54 -22.23 -5.00 -0.30
CA GLU A 54 -23.61 -4.81 -0.71
C GLU A 54 -23.77 -3.61 -1.66
N ARG A 55 -24.76 -3.70 -2.55
CA ARG A 55 -25.07 -2.62 -3.47
C ARG A 55 -25.53 -1.37 -2.72
N SER A 56 -25.01 -0.20 -3.12
CA SER A 56 -25.46 1.07 -2.55
C SER A 56 -26.97 1.26 -2.76
N SER A 57 -27.68 1.62 -1.68
CA SER A 57 -29.12 1.90 -1.71
C SER A 57 -29.44 3.15 -2.53
N ARG A 58 -28.51 4.11 -2.62
CA ARG A 58 -28.69 5.38 -3.32
C ARG A 58 -27.61 5.59 -4.39
N THR A 59 -28.02 6.15 -5.52
CA THR A 59 -27.08 6.66 -6.53
C THR A 59 -26.58 8.03 -6.07
N VAL A 60 -25.26 8.19 -5.98
CA VAL A 60 -24.62 9.43 -5.53
C VAL A 60 -24.24 10.26 -6.76
N MET A 61 -24.34 11.59 -6.65
CA MET A 61 -24.00 12.53 -7.73
C MET A 61 -22.90 13.47 -7.27
N SER A 62 -21.84 13.59 -8.07
CA SER A 62 -20.77 14.56 -7.88
C SER A 62 -20.76 15.57 -9.02
N LYS A 63 -20.47 16.83 -8.70
CA LYS A 63 -20.36 17.93 -9.67
C LYS A 63 -18.90 18.33 -9.80
N SER A 64 -18.45 18.55 -11.03
CA SER A 64 -17.16 19.19 -11.25
C SER A 64 -17.17 20.64 -10.70
N PRO A 65 -16.01 21.18 -10.28
CA PRO A 65 -15.92 22.54 -9.76
C PRO A 65 -16.45 23.61 -10.74
N ASN A 66 -16.30 23.37 -12.04
CA ASN A 66 -16.81 24.23 -13.11
C ASN A 66 -18.33 24.10 -13.36
N LYS A 67 -19.03 23.25 -12.60
CA LYS A 67 -20.49 22.98 -12.69
C LYS A 67 -21.01 22.45 -14.03
N HIS A 68 -20.16 22.20 -15.02
CA HIS A 68 -20.58 21.69 -16.33
C HIS A 68 -20.76 20.17 -16.35
N ASN A 69 -20.06 19.43 -15.49
CA ASN A 69 -20.13 17.97 -15.45
C ASN A 69 -20.84 17.49 -14.18
N ARG A 70 -21.75 16.52 -14.35
CA ARG A 70 -22.39 15.79 -13.26
C ARG A 70 -22.14 14.30 -13.48
N LEU A 71 -21.42 13.69 -12.53
CA LEU A 71 -21.15 12.26 -12.53
C LEU A 71 -22.10 11.57 -11.57
N TYR A 72 -22.81 10.56 -12.05
CA TYR A 72 -23.68 9.72 -11.24
C TYR A 72 -23.02 8.36 -11.07
N MET A 73 -22.85 7.92 -9.82
CA MET A 73 -22.20 6.65 -9.52
C MET A 73 -23.04 5.85 -8.53
N LYS A 74 -23.18 4.56 -8.82
CA LYS A 74 -23.78 3.57 -7.92
C LYS A 74 -22.77 2.45 -7.75
N ARG A 75 -22.41 2.16 -6.49
CA ARG A 75 -21.48 1.08 -6.18
C ARG A 75 -22.23 -0.25 -6.11
N ASP A 76 -21.64 -1.27 -6.71
CA ASP A 76 -22.08 -2.65 -6.59
C ASP A 76 -20.90 -3.52 -6.11
N HIS A 77 -21.24 -4.67 -5.53
CA HIS A 77 -20.27 -5.67 -5.12
C HIS A 77 -19.78 -6.47 -6.31
N TRP A 78 -18.53 -6.94 -6.23
CA TRP A 78 -17.95 -7.75 -7.29
C TRP A 78 -18.40 -9.20 -7.16
N LYS A 79 -18.67 -9.85 -8.30
CA LYS A 79 -18.89 -11.31 -8.31
C LYS A 79 -17.58 -12.01 -7.96
N ARG A 80 -17.65 -12.95 -7.00
CA ARG A 80 -16.48 -13.66 -6.45
C ARG A 80 -15.58 -14.33 -7.48
N VAL A 81 -16.16 -14.81 -8.60
CA VAL A 81 -15.43 -15.46 -9.71
C VAL A 81 -14.51 -14.48 -10.45
N LEU A 82 -14.87 -13.19 -10.49
CA LEU A 82 -14.07 -12.14 -11.14
C LEU A 82 -13.00 -11.54 -10.23
N LEU A 83 -13.14 -11.72 -8.91
CA LEU A 83 -12.18 -11.25 -7.91
C LEU A 83 -10.93 -12.14 -7.83
N SER A 84 -11.09 -13.45 -8.06
CA SER A 84 -9.99 -14.41 -7.86
C SER A 84 -8.77 -14.20 -8.76
N PRO A 85 -8.89 -13.75 -10.03
CA PRO A 85 -7.72 -13.43 -10.84
C PRO A 85 -7.12 -12.07 -10.46
N LEU A 86 -7.97 -11.11 -10.04
CA LEU A 86 -7.57 -9.74 -9.72
C LEU A 86 -6.85 -9.61 -8.37
N MET A 87 -7.14 -10.51 -7.42
CA MET A 87 -6.56 -10.51 -6.08
C MET A 87 -5.26 -11.31 -5.95
N LYS A 88 -4.88 -12.11 -6.96
CA LYS A 88 -3.66 -12.92 -6.90
C LYS A 88 -2.37 -12.10 -6.87
N ASP A 89 -2.42 -10.85 -7.33
CA ASP A 89 -1.27 -9.95 -7.38
C ASP A 89 -1.08 -9.12 -6.10
N VAL A 90 -1.78 -9.47 -5.01
CA VAL A 90 -2.07 -8.56 -3.89
C VAL A 90 -1.59 -9.07 -2.52
N LEU A 91 -0.52 -9.85 -2.46
CA LEU A 91 0.16 -10.07 -1.18
C LEU A 91 1.36 -9.14 -1.10
N VAL A 92 1.16 -8.00 -0.46
CA VAL A 92 2.24 -7.06 -0.15
C VAL A 92 2.24 -6.82 1.35
N GLN A 93 3.22 -7.44 2.01
CA GLN A 93 3.57 -7.17 3.39
C GLN A 93 4.49 -5.96 3.37
N GLY A 94 4.23 -4.95 4.21
CA GLY A 94 5.02 -3.72 4.27
C GLY A 94 5.72 -3.60 5.62
N MET A 95 6.91 -3.04 5.65
CA MET A 95 7.57 -2.57 6.88
C MET A 95 7.79 -1.07 6.77
N ILE A 96 7.47 -0.33 7.84
CA ILE A 96 7.79 1.10 7.92
C ILE A 96 9.22 1.21 8.49
N LEU A 97 10.11 1.80 7.71
CA LEU A 97 11.47 2.11 8.10
C LEU A 97 11.55 3.58 8.50
N ARG A 98 12.06 3.82 9.69
CA ARG A 98 12.41 5.15 10.18
C ARG A 98 13.92 5.30 10.09
N PHE A 99 14.37 6.17 9.20
CA PHE A 99 15.77 6.57 9.18
C PHE A 99 15.99 7.66 10.24
N ALA A 100 16.76 7.33 11.28
CA ALA A 100 17.26 8.34 12.20
C ALA A 100 18.32 9.17 11.46
N ARG A 101 17.99 10.40 11.07
CA ARG A 101 19.03 11.38 10.69
C ARG A 101 19.89 11.64 11.92
N ARG A 102 21.09 11.07 11.98
CA ARG A 102 22.16 11.56 12.85
C ARG A 102 22.50 12.99 12.38
N SER A 103 22.29 13.98 13.25
CA SER A 103 22.87 15.32 13.11
C SER A 103 24.37 15.26 13.36
#